data_AF-A0A6B0V7D7-F1
#
_entry.id   AF-A0A6B0V7D7-F1
#
_cell.length_a   1.000
_cell.length_b   1.000
_cell.length_c   1.000
_cell.angle_alpha   90.00
_cell.angle_beta   90.00
_cell.angle_gamma   90.00
#
_symmetry.space_group_name_H-M   'P 1'
#
loop_
_entity.id
_entity.type
_entity.pdbx_description
1 polymer ?
#
loop_
_entity_poly.entity_id
_entity_poly.type
_entity_poly.pdbx_seq_one_letter_code
_entity_poly.pdbx_strand_id
1 'polypeptide(L)'
;MSSRGASATAFTGRGSSAEMSQDSYRVVLPSLPTGTEVLNSVFAHCDTSGRPYKIDDFRTQMERHGVLQDLIGAGQYQMNHVWLFTFNSLTAKRKLLAAKELVVKEKRCLLIDPDECEVRLRLHWTPIHISDDAVRRALEPYGKVNEVSRDTWRVEGFQNVQTTTRFVKMNLKEGTTKDHLPHQLVMFGSKVLVVVPGRAPLCLRCKRTGHIRRECRVPHCDKCNRYGHEQEDCIRTYATVMLPAPGEENSEFFIDEEEAEKGEDDIPHPVTTGDPKVTD
;
A
#
# COMPACT_ATOMS: atom_id res chain seq x y z
N MET A 1 -59.29 52.55 11.54
CA MET A 1 -59.27 52.69 10.06
C MET A 1 -58.44 51.53 9.53
N SER A 2 -59.12 50.50 9.02
CA SER A 2 -59.07 50.08 7.60
C SER A 2 -57.82 49.25 7.30
N SER A 3 -57.92 47.91 7.17
CA SER A 3 -58.45 47.12 6.03
C SER A 3 -57.26 46.45 5.32
N ARG A 4 -57.20 45.12 5.34
CA ARG A 4 -57.43 44.20 4.20
C ARG A 4 -56.30 44.12 3.15
N GLY A 5 -55.91 42.86 2.93
CA GLY A 5 -55.21 42.31 1.76
C GLY A 5 -54.34 41.12 2.24
N ALA A 6 -54.62 39.82 2.06
CA ALA A 6 -55.14 39.07 0.90
C ALA A 6 -54.41 39.47 -0.38
N SER A 7 -53.86 38.61 -1.23
CA SER A 7 -54.01 37.17 -1.42
C SER A 7 -52.87 36.66 -2.32
N ALA A 8 -52.88 35.35 -2.53
CA ALA A 8 -51.99 34.50 -3.30
C ALA A 8 -51.66 34.92 -4.75
N THR A 9 -50.51 34.43 -5.24
CA THR A 9 -50.35 33.97 -6.62
C THR A 9 -49.54 32.67 -6.66
N ALA A 10 -50.24 31.59 -7.00
CA ALA A 10 -49.66 30.39 -7.60
C ALA A 10 -49.29 30.71 -9.05
N PHE A 11 -48.24 30.10 -9.61
CA PHE A 11 -48.40 29.08 -10.65
C PHE A 11 -47.05 28.44 -11.01
N THR A 12 -47.17 27.15 -11.26
CA THR A 12 -46.25 26.17 -11.80
C THR A 12 -45.56 26.57 -13.11
N GLY A 13 -44.34 26.06 -13.31
CA GLY A 13 -44.09 25.22 -14.48
C GLY A 13 -42.92 25.60 -15.40
N ARG A 14 -41.91 24.71 -15.40
CA ARG A 14 -41.06 24.28 -16.53
C ARG A 14 -40.14 25.36 -17.13
N GLY A 15 -38.82 25.24 -17.10
CA GLY A 15 -37.99 24.04 -17.27
C GLY A 15 -37.27 24.17 -18.61
N SER A 16 -35.94 24.22 -18.57
CA SER A 16 -35.12 23.73 -19.67
C SER A 16 -33.88 23.09 -19.07
N SER A 17 -33.87 21.77 -19.17
CA SER A 17 -32.80 20.88 -18.74
C SER A 17 -31.62 20.95 -19.72
N ALA A 18 -30.42 20.87 -19.18
CA ALA A 18 -29.28 20.22 -19.81
C ALA A 18 -28.72 19.19 -18.82
N GLU A 19 -28.47 17.99 -19.34
CA GLU A 19 -28.46 16.69 -18.67
C GLU A 19 -27.19 16.28 -17.88
N MET A 20 -27.42 15.50 -16.81
CA MET A 20 -26.71 14.28 -16.34
C MET A 20 -25.23 14.26 -15.86
N SER A 21 -25.03 13.91 -14.57
CA SER A 21 -24.34 12.68 -14.06
C SER A 21 -24.39 12.67 -12.50
N GLN A 22 -25.21 11.84 -11.84
CA GLN A 22 -25.05 10.43 -11.38
C GLN A 22 -24.11 10.18 -10.17
N ASP A 23 -24.73 9.78 -9.04
CA ASP A 23 -24.30 8.83 -7.99
C ASP A 23 -22.95 9.05 -7.28
N SER A 24 -22.97 9.57 -6.03
CA SER A 24 -21.77 9.67 -5.19
C SER A 24 -21.46 8.36 -4.46
N TYR A 25 -21.10 7.32 -5.21
CA TYR A 25 -20.61 6.06 -4.63
C TYR A 25 -19.31 6.30 -3.85
N ARG A 26 -19.38 6.23 -2.51
CA ARG A 26 -18.23 6.45 -1.61
C ARG A 26 -17.64 5.13 -1.14
N VAL A 27 -16.36 4.91 -1.41
CA VAL A 27 -15.61 3.74 -0.94
C VAL A 27 -15.08 3.98 0.46
N VAL A 28 -15.45 3.12 1.41
CA VAL A 28 -14.94 3.10 2.79
C VAL A 28 -14.51 1.67 3.12
N LEU A 29 -13.21 1.46 3.37
CA LEU A 29 -12.65 0.14 3.57
C LEU A 29 -11.88 0.08 4.90
N PRO A 30 -11.93 -1.06 5.61
CA PRO A 30 -10.96 -1.35 6.66
C PRO A 30 -9.57 -1.63 6.05
N SER A 31 -8.55 -1.74 6.89
CA SER A 31 -7.29 -2.35 6.48
C SER A 31 -7.54 -3.79 6.04
N LEU A 32 -7.26 -4.08 4.77
CA LEU A 32 -7.44 -5.42 4.21
C LEU A 32 -6.22 -6.29 4.57
N PRO A 33 -6.44 -7.55 4.97
CA PRO A 33 -5.36 -8.52 5.14
C PRO A 33 -4.70 -8.82 3.78
N THR A 34 -3.45 -9.26 3.82
CA THR A 34 -2.64 -9.58 2.64
C THR A 34 -1.86 -10.86 2.89
N GLY A 35 -1.49 -11.57 1.84
CA GLY A 35 -0.66 -12.77 1.96
C GLY A 35 -1.45 -14.06 1.91
N THR A 36 -0.85 -15.14 2.42
CA THR A 36 -1.39 -16.50 2.32
C THR A 36 -2.72 -16.69 3.05
N GLU A 37 -3.04 -15.81 4.00
CA GLU A 37 -4.24 -15.80 4.83
C GLU A 37 -5.52 -15.48 4.03
N VAL A 38 -5.37 -14.78 2.90
CA VAL A 38 -6.48 -14.43 1.99
C VAL A 38 -6.27 -14.96 0.58
N LEU A 39 -5.50 -16.04 0.47
CA LEU A 39 -5.35 -16.78 -0.77
C LEU A 39 -6.73 -17.14 -1.32
N ASN A 40 -6.90 -17.01 -2.64
CA ASN A 40 -8.18 -17.27 -3.33
C ASN A 40 -9.38 -16.50 -2.76
N SER A 41 -9.15 -15.36 -2.11
CA SER A 41 -10.22 -14.53 -1.57
C SER A 41 -10.42 -13.22 -2.36
N VAL A 42 -11.63 -12.68 -2.27
CA VAL A 42 -12.06 -11.42 -2.91
C VAL A 42 -12.85 -10.62 -1.88
N PHE A 43 -12.56 -9.32 -1.78
CA PHE A 43 -13.36 -8.39 -1.02
C PHE A 43 -14.42 -7.74 -1.91
N ALA A 44 -15.64 -7.59 -1.42
CA ALA A 44 -16.69 -6.82 -2.07
C ALA A 44 -17.04 -5.62 -1.19
N HIS A 45 -16.81 -4.41 -1.69
CA HIS A 45 -17.33 -3.20 -1.10
C HIS A 45 -18.71 -2.91 -1.68
N CYS A 46 -19.74 -2.97 -0.86
CA CYS A 46 -21.11 -2.72 -1.25
C CYS A 46 -21.52 -1.27 -0.99
N ASP A 47 -22.44 -0.72 -1.78
CA ASP A 47 -22.98 0.61 -1.55
C ASP A 47 -23.57 0.75 -0.12
N THR A 48 -23.11 1.75 0.63
CA THR A 48 -23.56 1.95 2.01
C THR A 48 -25.06 2.25 2.14
N SER A 49 -25.74 2.69 1.08
CA SER A 49 -27.19 2.90 1.05
C SER A 49 -27.99 1.60 0.99
N GLY A 50 -27.39 0.49 0.53
CA GLY A 50 -28.05 -0.81 0.40
C GLY A 50 -28.00 -1.69 1.65
N ARG A 51 -27.35 -1.23 2.73
CA ARG A 51 -27.21 -1.99 3.98
C ARG A 51 -28.56 -2.26 4.65
N PRO A 52 -28.71 -3.38 5.40
CA PRO A 52 -27.72 -4.46 5.55
C PRO A 52 -27.73 -5.40 4.34
N TYR A 53 -26.56 -5.97 4.06
CA TYR A 53 -26.38 -7.04 3.09
C TYR A 53 -26.35 -8.38 3.82
N LYS A 54 -26.95 -9.41 3.20
CA LYS A 54 -27.00 -10.80 3.64
C LYS A 54 -26.39 -11.69 2.57
N ILE A 55 -25.95 -12.89 2.93
CA ILE A 55 -25.33 -13.82 1.99
C ILE A 55 -26.23 -14.16 0.80
N ASP A 56 -27.55 -14.26 1.04
CA ASP A 56 -28.51 -14.58 -0.01
C ASP A 56 -28.63 -13.49 -1.09
N ASP A 57 -28.34 -12.22 -0.75
CA ASP A 57 -28.35 -11.11 -1.71
C ASP A 57 -27.29 -11.33 -2.83
N PHE A 58 -26.23 -12.09 -2.55
CA PHE A 58 -25.14 -12.36 -3.49
C PHE A 58 -25.37 -13.61 -4.34
N ARG A 59 -26.35 -14.46 -4.00
CA ARG A 59 -26.58 -15.77 -4.64
C ARG A 59 -26.64 -15.66 -6.16
N THR A 60 -27.52 -14.80 -6.67
CA THR A 60 -27.74 -14.62 -8.11
C THR A 60 -26.46 -14.20 -8.83
N GLN A 61 -25.64 -13.34 -8.22
CA GLN A 61 -24.38 -12.91 -8.83
C GLN A 61 -23.33 -14.04 -8.81
N MET A 62 -23.22 -14.79 -7.71
CA MET A 62 -22.29 -15.92 -7.61
C MET A 62 -22.64 -17.04 -8.61
N GLU A 63 -23.93 -17.31 -8.82
CA GLU A 63 -24.43 -18.26 -9.84
C GLU A 63 -24.16 -17.74 -11.26
N ARG A 64 -24.45 -16.47 -11.52
CA ARG A 64 -24.22 -15.82 -12.82
C ARG A 64 -22.75 -15.93 -13.26
N HIS A 65 -21.82 -15.78 -12.32
CA HIS A 65 -20.39 -15.90 -12.60
C HIS A 65 -19.87 -17.34 -12.50
N GLY A 66 -20.73 -18.31 -12.15
CA GLY A 66 -20.38 -19.73 -12.06
C GLY A 66 -19.32 -20.02 -11.00
N VAL A 67 -19.33 -19.27 -9.90
CA VAL A 67 -18.36 -19.39 -8.79
C VAL A 67 -18.99 -19.92 -7.50
N LEU A 68 -20.33 -20.06 -7.45
CA LEU A 68 -21.04 -20.48 -6.23
C LEU A 68 -20.59 -21.85 -5.72
N GLN A 69 -20.31 -22.80 -6.61
CA GLN A 69 -19.86 -24.16 -6.24
C GLN A 69 -18.45 -24.18 -5.66
N ASP A 70 -17.64 -23.16 -5.97
CA ASP A 70 -16.27 -23.03 -5.49
C ASP A 70 -16.17 -22.18 -4.22
N LEU A 71 -17.28 -21.58 -3.77
CA LEU A 71 -17.33 -20.71 -2.59
C LEU A 71 -17.28 -21.53 -1.30
N ILE A 72 -16.22 -21.38 -0.52
CA ILE A 72 -16.01 -22.12 0.74
C ILE A 72 -16.18 -21.26 1.99
N GLY A 73 -16.09 -19.93 1.84
CA GLY A 73 -16.26 -18.99 2.94
C GLY A 73 -16.88 -17.69 2.44
N ALA A 74 -17.83 -17.14 3.18
CA ALA A 74 -18.42 -15.85 2.89
C ALA A 74 -18.89 -15.17 4.18
N GLY A 75 -18.58 -13.89 4.35
CA GLY A 75 -19.02 -13.15 5.53
C GLY A 75 -18.71 -11.67 5.45
N GLN A 76 -19.34 -10.90 6.34
CA GLN A 76 -18.99 -9.49 6.55
C GLN A 76 -17.61 -9.39 7.21
N TYR A 77 -16.79 -8.44 6.77
CA TYR A 77 -15.44 -8.22 7.28
C TYR A 77 -15.31 -6.83 7.90
N GLN A 78 -15.36 -6.77 9.23
CA GLN A 78 -15.29 -5.56 10.09
C GLN A 78 -16.40 -4.53 9.89
N MET A 79 -16.87 -4.33 8.66
CA MET A 79 -17.91 -3.39 8.27
C MET A 79 -19.03 -4.14 7.54
N ASN A 80 -20.28 -3.78 7.82
CA ASN A 80 -21.48 -4.43 7.27
C ASN A 80 -21.69 -4.27 5.75
N HIS A 81 -20.89 -3.42 5.10
CA HIS A 81 -20.87 -3.20 3.65
C HIS A 81 -19.59 -3.74 3.00
N VAL A 82 -18.72 -4.42 3.76
CA VAL A 82 -17.52 -5.06 3.23
C VAL A 82 -17.68 -6.55 3.44
N TRP A 83 -17.70 -7.31 2.35
CA TRP A 83 -17.83 -8.76 2.37
C TRP A 83 -16.53 -9.41 1.91
N LEU A 84 -16.15 -10.50 2.58
CA LEU A 84 -15.05 -11.38 2.20
C LEU A 84 -15.64 -12.66 1.63
N PHE A 85 -15.22 -13.02 0.42
CA PHE A 85 -15.54 -14.28 -0.23
C PHE A 85 -14.25 -15.07 -0.45
N THR A 86 -14.23 -16.33 -0.03
CA THR A 86 -13.07 -17.23 -0.16
C THR A 86 -13.47 -18.43 -1.01
N PHE A 87 -12.63 -18.76 -1.99
CA PHE A 87 -12.87 -19.84 -2.94
C PHE A 87 -11.89 -21.00 -2.76
N ASN A 88 -12.31 -22.21 -3.14
CA ASN A 88 -11.45 -23.39 -3.18
C ASN A 88 -10.35 -23.31 -4.27
N SER A 89 -10.49 -22.38 -5.22
CA SER A 89 -9.65 -22.32 -6.42
C SER A 89 -9.38 -20.88 -6.86
N LEU A 90 -8.17 -20.68 -7.35
CA LEU A 90 -7.74 -19.41 -7.95
C LEU A 90 -8.55 -19.07 -9.20
N THR A 91 -9.00 -20.09 -9.94
CA THR A 91 -9.85 -19.94 -11.12
C THR A 91 -11.17 -19.26 -10.77
N ALA A 92 -11.83 -19.65 -9.69
CA ALA A 92 -13.07 -19.04 -9.24
C ALA A 92 -12.87 -17.57 -8.81
N LYS A 93 -11.82 -17.29 -8.02
CA LYS A 93 -11.40 -15.93 -7.68
C LYS A 93 -11.26 -15.06 -8.94
N ARG A 94 -10.49 -15.52 -9.93
CA ARG A 94 -10.23 -14.79 -11.18
C ARG A 94 -11.50 -14.57 -12.00
N LYS A 95 -12.39 -15.56 -12.08
CA LYS A 95 -13.70 -15.42 -12.76
C LYS A 95 -14.56 -14.33 -12.14
N LEU A 96 -14.62 -14.28 -10.81
CA LEU A 96 -15.40 -13.25 -10.12
C LEU A 96 -14.77 -11.87 -10.32
N LEU A 97 -13.46 -11.73 -10.11
CA LEU A 97 -12.75 -10.46 -10.28
C LEU A 97 -12.81 -9.90 -11.71
N ALA A 98 -12.94 -10.77 -12.73
CA ALA A 98 -13.12 -10.32 -14.12
C ALA A 98 -14.37 -9.45 -14.32
N ALA A 99 -15.37 -9.57 -13.44
CA ALA A 99 -16.56 -8.72 -13.43
C ALA A 99 -16.28 -7.29 -12.98
N LYS A 100 -15.20 -7.06 -12.20
CA LYS A 100 -14.82 -5.81 -11.51
C LYS A 100 -15.84 -5.29 -10.49
N GLU A 101 -17.12 -5.46 -10.74
CA GLU A 101 -18.21 -5.07 -9.87
C GLU A 101 -19.41 -6.01 -10.07
N LEU A 102 -20.24 -6.08 -9.04
CA LEU A 102 -21.51 -6.80 -9.01
C LEU A 102 -22.66 -5.81 -8.78
N VAL A 103 -23.86 -6.21 -9.19
CA VAL A 103 -25.10 -5.51 -8.83
C VAL A 103 -25.86 -6.34 -7.81
N VAL A 104 -25.91 -5.86 -6.57
CA VAL A 104 -26.52 -6.55 -5.43
C VAL A 104 -27.56 -5.62 -4.81
N LYS A 105 -28.80 -6.08 -4.68
CA LYS A 105 -29.96 -5.25 -4.28
C LYS A 105 -30.09 -3.98 -5.14
N GLU A 106 -29.91 -4.12 -6.45
CA GLU A 106 -29.91 -3.00 -7.42
C GLU A 106 -28.86 -1.92 -7.13
N LYS A 107 -27.87 -2.23 -6.29
CA LYS A 107 -26.79 -1.34 -5.90
C LYS A 107 -25.44 -1.89 -6.32
N ARG A 108 -24.52 -0.97 -6.57
CA ARG A 108 -23.16 -1.29 -7.00
C ARG A 108 -22.36 -1.93 -5.85
N CYS A 109 -21.63 -3.00 -6.17
CA CYS A 109 -20.68 -3.65 -5.27
C CYS A 109 -19.33 -3.80 -5.99
N LEU A 110 -18.33 -3.03 -5.57
CA LEU A 110 -16.99 -3.09 -6.16
C LEU A 110 -16.25 -4.33 -5.66
N LEU A 111 -15.66 -5.10 -6.58
CA LEU A 111 -14.80 -6.24 -6.24
C LEU A 111 -13.35 -5.78 -6.14
N ILE A 112 -12.68 -6.24 -5.09
CA ILE A 112 -11.33 -5.85 -4.72
C ILE A 112 -10.53 -7.13 -4.52
N ASP A 113 -9.44 -7.25 -5.27
CA ASP A 113 -8.47 -8.30 -5.07
C ASP A 113 -7.51 -7.91 -3.94
N PRO A 114 -7.42 -8.67 -2.83
CA PRO A 114 -6.39 -8.42 -1.81
C PRO A 114 -4.96 -8.65 -2.31
N ASP A 115 -4.77 -9.39 -3.41
CA ASP A 115 -3.45 -9.59 -4.04
C ASP A 115 -3.08 -8.43 -4.99
N GLU A 116 -4.07 -7.70 -5.53
CA GLU A 116 -3.85 -6.37 -6.14
C GLU A 116 -3.70 -5.29 -5.05
N CYS A 117 -3.18 -5.67 -3.88
CA CYS A 117 -2.87 -4.72 -2.82
C CYS A 117 -1.82 -3.75 -3.31
N GLU A 118 -2.31 -2.57 -3.65
CA GLU A 118 -1.52 -1.36 -3.81
C GLU A 118 -0.63 -1.19 -2.56
N VAL A 119 0.67 -1.29 -2.76
CA VAL A 119 1.66 -1.01 -1.73
C VAL A 119 2.32 0.33 -1.98
N ARG A 120 2.68 0.99 -0.89
CA ARG A 120 3.48 2.21 -0.88
C ARG A 120 4.87 1.87 -0.38
N LEU A 121 5.88 2.33 -1.11
CA LEU A 121 7.28 2.11 -0.80
C LEU A 121 7.96 3.46 -0.64
N ARG A 122 8.93 3.52 0.28
CA ARG A 122 9.94 4.59 0.31
C ARG A 122 11.28 4.02 -0.15
N LEU A 123 11.91 4.71 -1.08
CA LEU A 123 13.24 4.37 -1.60
C LEU A 123 14.25 5.41 -1.13
N HIS A 124 15.03 5.09 -0.10
CA HIS A 124 16.04 5.98 0.44
C HIS A 124 17.40 5.79 -0.24
N TRP A 125 18.22 6.83 -0.18
CA TRP A 125 19.55 6.88 -0.79
C TRP A 125 19.50 6.73 -2.31
N THR A 126 18.43 7.22 -2.93
CA THR A 126 18.29 7.24 -4.38
C THR A 126 18.94 8.51 -4.93
N PRO A 127 20.06 8.44 -5.67
CA PRO A 127 20.65 9.61 -6.30
C PRO A 127 19.65 10.30 -7.23
N ILE A 128 19.67 11.64 -7.24
CA ILE A 128 18.67 12.42 -7.97
C ILE A 128 18.65 12.17 -9.48
N HIS A 129 19.79 11.76 -10.05
CA HIS A 129 19.95 11.47 -11.48
C HIS A 129 19.41 10.11 -11.91
N ILE A 130 19.05 9.23 -10.97
CA ILE A 130 18.34 7.99 -11.31
C ILE A 130 16.92 8.38 -11.78
N SER A 131 16.59 8.00 -13.01
CA SER A 131 15.29 8.29 -13.62
C SER A 131 14.17 7.43 -13.03
N ASP A 132 12.93 7.91 -13.13
CA ASP A 132 11.77 7.14 -12.67
C ASP A 132 11.61 5.83 -13.45
N ASP A 133 12.01 5.80 -14.73
CA ASP A 133 12.01 4.58 -15.54
C ASP A 133 13.02 3.54 -15.05
N ALA A 134 14.13 3.95 -14.47
CA ALA A 134 15.05 3.02 -13.83
C ALA A 134 14.45 2.43 -12.56
N VAL A 135 13.77 3.24 -11.76
CA VAL A 135 13.02 2.78 -10.58
C VAL A 135 11.93 1.79 -10.99
N ARG A 136 11.16 2.10 -12.05
CA ARG A 136 10.13 1.22 -12.59
C ARG A 136 10.71 -0.13 -13.04
N ARG A 137 11.81 -0.13 -13.79
CA ARG A 137 12.49 -1.36 -14.23
C ARG A 137 13.03 -2.19 -13.06
N ALA A 138 13.56 -1.54 -12.02
CA ALA A 138 14.06 -2.24 -10.84
C ALA A 138 12.95 -2.95 -10.04
N LEU A 139 11.73 -2.41 -10.08
CA LEU A 139 10.57 -2.93 -9.35
C LEU A 139 9.63 -3.81 -10.18
N GLU A 140 9.77 -3.80 -11.51
CA GLU A 140 8.98 -4.62 -12.45
C GLU A 140 8.89 -6.11 -12.08
N PRO A 141 9.95 -6.79 -11.58
CA PRO A 141 9.85 -8.19 -11.18
C PRO A 141 8.83 -8.46 -10.07
N TYR A 142 8.55 -7.46 -9.23
CA TYR A 142 7.69 -7.59 -8.05
C TYR A 142 6.26 -7.13 -8.30
N GLY A 143 6.01 -6.36 -9.37
CA GLY A 143 4.68 -5.85 -9.69
C GLY A 143 4.69 -4.65 -10.62
N LYS A 144 3.51 -4.05 -10.78
CA LYS A 144 3.30 -2.90 -11.67
C LYS A 144 3.40 -1.60 -10.88
N VAL A 145 4.40 -0.79 -11.21
CA VAL A 145 4.56 0.55 -10.64
C VAL A 145 3.55 1.51 -11.28
N ASN A 146 2.67 2.07 -10.45
CA ASN A 146 1.64 3.02 -10.84
C ASN A 146 2.19 4.45 -10.80
N GLU A 147 2.86 4.81 -9.71
CA GLU A 147 3.35 6.17 -9.47
C GLU A 147 4.78 6.15 -8.91
N VAL A 148 5.59 7.11 -9.34
CA VAL A 148 6.88 7.44 -8.74
C VAL A 148 6.87 8.95 -8.51
N SER A 149 7.06 9.38 -7.28
CA SER A 149 7.15 10.79 -6.92
C SER A 149 8.42 11.08 -6.14
N ARG A 150 8.88 12.32 -6.25
CA ARG A 150 10.10 12.83 -5.59
C ARG A 150 9.66 13.72 -4.44
N ASP A 151 10.29 13.56 -3.29
CA ASP A 151 10.08 14.51 -2.20
C ASP A 151 10.99 15.72 -2.35
N THR A 152 10.58 16.84 -1.78
CA THR A 152 11.41 18.03 -1.61
C THR A 152 11.51 18.38 -0.13
N TRP A 153 12.62 19.01 0.25
CA TRP A 153 12.76 19.53 1.61
C TRP A 153 11.64 20.52 1.88
N ARG A 154 11.10 20.57 3.10
CA ARG A 154 10.08 21.58 3.48
C ARG A 154 10.63 22.67 4.40
N VAL A 155 11.94 22.62 4.69
CA VAL A 155 12.65 23.64 5.47
C VAL A 155 12.70 24.95 4.68
N GLU A 156 12.54 26.07 5.39
CA GLU A 156 12.62 27.39 4.79
C GLU A 156 13.94 27.60 4.04
N GLY A 157 13.85 28.04 2.78
CA GLY A 157 15.00 28.23 1.90
C GLY A 157 15.36 27.01 1.04
N PHE A 158 14.79 25.83 1.32
CA PHE A 158 15.07 24.57 0.62
C PHE A 158 13.87 23.94 -0.09
N GLN A 159 12.72 24.63 -0.18
CA GLN A 159 11.47 24.06 -0.68
C GLN A 159 11.51 23.48 -2.10
N ASN A 160 12.44 23.96 -2.93
CA ASN A 160 12.65 23.50 -4.31
C ASN A 160 13.78 22.48 -4.46
N VAL A 161 14.41 22.06 -3.35
CA VAL A 161 15.52 21.11 -3.33
C VAL A 161 14.96 19.71 -3.11
N GLN A 162 15.25 18.80 -4.04
CA GLN A 162 14.81 17.41 -3.94
C GLN A 162 15.57 16.66 -2.84
N THR A 163 14.87 15.77 -2.15
CA THR A 163 15.52 14.80 -1.27
C THR A 163 16.05 13.60 -2.08
N THR A 164 16.80 12.73 -1.41
CA THR A 164 17.23 11.44 -1.96
C THR A 164 16.22 10.32 -1.72
N THR A 165 15.01 10.66 -1.26
CA THR A 165 13.89 9.73 -1.11
C THR A 165 12.98 9.78 -2.34
N ARG A 166 12.48 8.61 -2.76
CA ARG A 166 11.40 8.47 -3.72
C ARG A 166 10.23 7.75 -3.08
N PHE A 167 9.02 8.23 -3.35
CA PHE A 167 7.80 7.51 -3.01
C PHE A 167 7.34 6.72 -4.23
N VAL A 168 7.04 5.45 -4.02
CA VAL A 168 6.56 4.57 -5.09
C VAL A 168 5.24 3.95 -4.68
N LYS A 169 4.30 3.98 -5.62
CA LYS A 169 2.99 3.36 -5.48
C LYS A 169 2.90 2.25 -6.52
N MET A 170 2.72 1.00 -6.10
CA MET A 170 2.69 -0.13 -7.03
C MET A 170 1.71 -1.21 -6.61
N ASN A 171 1.16 -1.93 -7.58
CA ASN A 171 0.41 -3.15 -7.32
C ASN A 171 1.37 -4.33 -7.38
N LEU A 172 1.34 -5.19 -6.36
CA LEU A 172 2.17 -6.39 -6.36
C LEU A 172 1.70 -7.37 -7.43
N LYS A 173 2.65 -8.15 -7.94
CA LYS A 173 2.36 -9.30 -8.79
C LYS A 173 1.68 -10.39 -7.97
N GLU A 174 0.79 -11.16 -8.59
CA GLU A 174 0.14 -12.32 -7.98
C GLU A 174 1.16 -13.25 -7.29
N GLY A 175 0.87 -13.62 -6.04
CA GLY A 175 1.75 -14.45 -5.20
C GLY A 175 2.90 -13.71 -4.51
N THR A 176 3.11 -12.42 -4.79
CA THR A 176 4.09 -11.58 -4.10
C THR A 176 3.43 -10.89 -2.91
N THR A 177 4.04 -10.97 -1.73
CA THR A 177 3.62 -10.25 -0.53
C THR A 177 4.59 -9.11 -0.23
N LYS A 178 4.28 -8.26 0.74
CA LYS A 178 5.20 -7.20 1.20
C LYS A 178 6.55 -7.76 1.65
N ASP A 179 6.56 -8.93 2.28
CA ASP A 179 7.77 -9.58 2.77
C ASP A 179 8.67 -10.14 1.66
N HIS A 180 8.11 -10.37 0.47
CA HIS A 180 8.85 -10.81 -0.72
C HIS A 180 9.48 -9.64 -1.49
N LEU A 181 9.15 -8.39 -1.16
CA LEU A 181 9.85 -7.24 -1.71
C LEU A 181 11.28 -7.19 -1.16
N PRO A 182 12.26 -6.73 -1.96
CA PRO A 182 13.63 -6.60 -1.48
C PRO A 182 13.70 -5.51 -0.41
N HIS A 183 14.55 -5.69 0.60
CA HIS A 183 14.90 -4.61 1.53
C HIS A 183 15.96 -3.68 0.95
N GLN A 184 16.75 -4.15 -0.02
CA GLN A 184 17.75 -3.33 -0.72
C GLN A 184 17.70 -3.62 -2.22
N LEU A 185 17.74 -2.57 -3.03
CA LEU A 185 17.90 -2.63 -4.48
C LEU A 185 19.29 -2.14 -4.87
N VAL A 186 19.80 -2.62 -6.00
CA VAL A 186 20.99 -2.05 -6.64
C VAL A 186 20.58 -1.44 -7.96
N MET A 187 20.78 -0.13 -8.10
CA MET A 187 20.49 0.62 -9.33
C MET A 187 21.73 1.40 -9.73
N PHE A 188 22.27 1.14 -10.92
CA PHE A 188 23.50 1.77 -11.42
C PHE A 188 24.68 1.75 -10.42
N GLY A 189 24.88 0.60 -9.75
CA GLY A 189 25.93 0.43 -8.75
C GLY A 189 25.65 1.09 -7.39
N SER A 190 24.56 1.85 -7.25
CA SER A 190 24.13 2.45 -5.98
C SER A 190 23.19 1.52 -5.22
N LYS A 191 23.41 1.35 -3.91
CA LYS A 191 22.49 0.64 -3.02
C LYS A 191 21.38 1.58 -2.58
N VAL A 192 20.14 1.15 -2.78
CA VAL A 192 18.92 1.87 -2.38
C VAL A 192 18.22 1.06 -1.32
N LEU A 193 17.86 1.69 -0.21
CA LEU A 193 17.09 1.07 0.87
C LEU A 193 15.61 1.15 0.51
N VAL A 194 14.92 0.01 0.57
CA VAL A 194 13.49 -0.08 0.32
C VAL A 194 12.79 -0.25 1.66
N VAL A 195 11.87 0.65 1.96
CA VAL A 195 11.10 0.70 3.20
C VAL A 195 9.63 0.50 2.87
N VAL A 196 8.97 -0.42 3.58
CA VAL A 196 7.58 -0.82 3.33
C VAL A 196 6.81 -0.76 4.64
N PRO A 197 5.80 0.11 4.76
CA PRO A 197 5.05 0.24 5.99
C PRO A 197 4.44 -1.10 6.46
N GLY A 198 4.75 -1.45 7.70
CA GLY A 198 4.29 -2.68 8.37
C GLY A 198 5.07 -3.95 8.00
N ARG A 199 6.17 -3.86 7.25
CA ARG A 199 7.08 -4.98 7.00
C ARG A 199 8.11 -5.08 8.12
N ALA A 200 8.51 -6.31 8.48
CA ALA A 200 9.60 -6.51 9.44
C ALA A 200 10.92 -5.91 8.92
N PRO A 201 11.65 -5.13 9.75
CA PRO A 201 12.85 -4.45 9.32
C PRO A 201 13.99 -5.44 9.03
N LEU A 202 14.90 -5.07 8.13
CA LEU A 202 16.14 -5.81 7.90
C LEU A 202 17.28 -5.22 8.72
N CYS A 203 17.95 -6.06 9.50
CA CYS A 203 19.17 -5.66 10.16
C CYS A 203 20.30 -5.48 9.14
N LEU A 204 20.76 -4.25 8.91
CA LEU A 204 21.84 -3.98 7.96
C LEU A 204 23.21 -4.53 8.38
N ARG A 205 23.36 -4.93 9.65
CA ARG A 205 24.55 -5.59 10.22
C ARG A 205 24.55 -7.09 9.95
N CYS A 206 23.58 -7.84 10.48
CA CYS A 206 23.56 -9.31 10.38
C CYS A 206 22.76 -9.85 9.19
N LYS A 207 22.08 -8.98 8.43
CA LYS A 207 21.23 -9.33 7.27
C LYS A 207 20.06 -10.25 7.59
N ARG A 208 19.58 -10.28 8.84
CA ARG A 208 18.37 -11.00 9.27
C ARG A 208 17.21 -10.02 9.46
N THR A 209 15.99 -10.49 9.20
CA THR A 209 14.76 -9.71 9.40
C THR A 209 14.30 -9.72 10.86
N GLY A 210 13.48 -8.74 11.24
CA GLY A 210 12.80 -8.66 12.54
C GLY A 210 13.43 -7.71 13.56
N HIS A 211 14.58 -7.12 13.26
CA HIS A 211 15.23 -6.11 14.12
C HIS A 211 16.10 -5.16 13.30
N ILE A 212 16.39 -3.98 13.86
CA ILE A 212 17.31 -3.00 13.25
C ILE A 212 18.75 -3.19 13.72
N ARG A 213 19.69 -2.48 13.09
CA ARG A 213 21.14 -2.54 13.41
C ARG A 213 21.41 -2.27 14.88
N ARG A 214 20.76 -1.25 15.46
CA ARG A 214 20.96 -0.82 16.86
C ARG A 214 20.56 -1.89 17.88
N GLU A 215 19.61 -2.73 17.53
CA GLU A 215 19.09 -3.82 18.39
C GLU A 215 19.80 -5.15 18.15
N CYS A 216 20.74 -5.20 17.19
CA CYS A 216 21.39 -6.43 16.79
C CYS A 216 22.38 -6.92 17.86
N ARG A 217 22.06 -8.07 18.47
CA ARG A 217 22.88 -8.77 19.46
C ARG A 217 23.68 -9.95 18.90
N VAL A 218 23.77 -10.05 17.57
CA VAL A 218 24.49 -11.14 16.91
C VAL A 218 25.99 -10.95 17.15
N PRO A 219 26.72 -11.99 17.60
CA PRO A 219 28.15 -11.88 17.88
C PRO A 219 28.95 -11.55 16.62
N HIS A 220 30.02 -10.78 16.82
CA HIS A 220 31.05 -10.47 15.84
C HIS A 220 32.24 -11.41 16.01
N CYS A 221 32.75 -11.95 14.90
CA CYS A 221 33.88 -12.86 14.94
C CYS A 221 35.18 -12.16 14.52
N ASP A 222 36.08 -11.88 15.47
CA ASP A 222 37.35 -11.17 15.19
C ASP A 222 38.34 -11.98 14.33
N LYS A 223 38.08 -13.28 14.10
CA LYS A 223 38.86 -14.08 13.15
C LYS A 223 38.48 -13.74 11.71
N CYS A 224 37.19 -13.77 11.36
CA CYS A 224 36.76 -13.62 9.97
C CYS A 224 36.03 -12.30 9.69
N ASN A 225 35.91 -11.45 10.72
CA ASN A 225 35.19 -10.18 10.79
C ASN A 225 33.67 -10.26 10.52
N ARG A 226 33.12 -11.47 10.38
CA ARG A 226 31.69 -11.66 10.09
C ARG A 226 30.84 -11.70 11.36
N TYR A 227 29.61 -11.24 11.21
CA TYR A 227 28.55 -11.44 12.20
C TYR A 227 27.91 -12.83 12.05
N GLY A 228 27.51 -13.43 13.17
CA GLY A 228 26.67 -14.64 13.17
C GLY A 228 27.16 -15.78 14.05
N HIS A 229 28.41 -15.71 14.51
CA HIS A 229 29.08 -16.72 15.32
C HIS A 229 30.18 -16.09 16.16
N GLU A 230 30.61 -16.79 17.22
CA GLU A 230 31.75 -16.38 18.03
C GLU A 230 33.08 -16.86 17.43
N GLN A 231 34.19 -16.33 17.94
CA GLN A 231 35.52 -16.66 17.46
C GLN A 231 35.86 -18.16 17.60
N GLU A 232 35.26 -18.82 18.59
CA GLU A 232 35.44 -20.25 18.91
C GLU A 232 34.77 -21.14 17.85
N ASP A 233 33.62 -20.72 17.33
CA ASP A 233 32.82 -21.42 16.31
C ASP A 233 33.21 -21.05 14.87
N CYS A 234 34.34 -20.36 14.69
CA CYS A 234 34.74 -19.85 13.38
C CYS A 234 35.31 -20.95 12.47
N ILE A 235 34.47 -21.45 11.55
CA ILE A 235 34.86 -22.42 10.53
C ILE A 235 35.29 -21.69 9.25
N ARG A 236 36.61 -21.65 9.01
CA ARG A 236 37.19 -21.12 7.77
C ARG A 236 37.29 -22.23 6.72
N THR A 237 36.32 -22.30 5.81
CA THR A 237 36.42 -23.14 4.62
C THR A 237 37.07 -22.36 3.47
N TYR A 238 37.63 -23.07 2.47
CA TYR A 238 38.17 -22.45 1.25
C TYR A 238 37.16 -21.51 0.57
N ALA A 239 35.87 -21.90 0.54
CA ALA A 239 34.78 -21.07 0.03
C ALA A 239 34.57 -19.80 0.88
N THR A 240 34.69 -19.89 2.20
CA THR A 240 34.60 -18.75 3.11
C THR A 240 35.70 -17.71 2.85
N VAL A 241 36.90 -18.14 2.46
CA VAL A 241 38.07 -17.29 2.21
C VAL A 241 38.04 -16.63 0.82
N MET A 242 37.47 -17.29 -0.18
CA MET A 242 37.39 -16.78 -1.56
C MET A 242 36.20 -15.84 -1.80
N LEU A 243 35.19 -15.85 -0.92
CA LEU A 243 34.20 -14.78 -0.91
C LEU A 243 34.92 -13.48 -0.53
N PRO A 244 34.73 -12.37 -1.28
CA PRO A 244 35.20 -11.08 -0.80
C PRO A 244 34.72 -10.93 0.64
N ALA A 245 35.61 -10.50 1.55
CA ALA A 245 35.16 -10.05 2.86
C ALA A 245 33.93 -9.19 2.58
N PRO A 246 32.75 -9.50 3.18
CA PRO A 246 31.59 -8.67 2.91
C PRO A 246 32.07 -7.25 3.16
N GLY A 247 31.75 -6.30 2.27
CA GLY A 247 32.20 -4.91 2.38
C GLY A 247 31.76 -4.36 3.73
N GLU A 248 32.58 -4.62 4.74
CA GLU A 248 32.30 -4.49 6.17
C GLU A 248 32.63 -3.09 6.62
N GLU A 249 33.44 -2.37 5.85
CA GLU A 249 34.03 -1.12 6.30
C GLU A 249 33.00 -0.05 6.65
N ASN A 250 31.74 -0.12 6.17
CA ASN A 250 30.76 0.91 6.46
C ASN A 250 29.34 0.43 6.84
N SER A 251 29.10 -0.86 7.07
CA SER A 251 27.75 -1.32 7.44
C SER A 251 27.27 -0.77 8.79
N GLU A 252 28.22 -0.41 9.66
CA GLU A 252 27.95 0.25 10.93
C GLU A 252 27.49 1.71 10.79
N PHE A 253 27.88 2.36 9.69
CA PHE A 253 27.53 3.76 9.40
C PHE A 253 26.29 3.88 8.51
N PHE A 254 25.72 2.76 8.05
CA PHE A 254 24.47 2.82 7.31
C PHE A 254 23.32 3.23 8.24
N ILE A 255 22.61 4.25 7.78
CA ILE A 255 21.32 4.68 8.31
C ILE A 255 20.39 3.47 8.22
N ASP A 256 19.70 3.11 9.30
CA ASP A 256 18.72 2.02 9.25
C ASP A 256 17.33 2.54 8.84
N GLU A 257 16.36 1.65 8.72
CA GLU A 257 14.99 2.00 8.31
C GLU A 257 14.38 3.04 9.25
N GLU A 258 14.46 2.83 10.56
CA GLU A 258 13.92 3.77 11.54
C GLU A 258 14.61 5.14 11.48
N GLU A 259 15.94 5.18 11.34
CA GLU A 259 16.69 6.44 11.23
C GLU A 259 16.38 7.17 9.91
N ALA A 260 16.21 6.43 8.81
CA ALA A 260 15.82 6.98 7.52
C ALA A 260 14.41 7.58 7.54
N GLU A 261 13.47 6.93 8.25
CA GLU A 261 12.11 7.44 8.41
C GLU A 261 12.06 8.68 9.32
N LYS A 262 12.80 8.70 10.43
CA LYS A 262 12.84 9.85 11.36
C LYS A 262 13.44 11.10 10.77
N GLY A 263 14.45 10.98 9.91
CA GLY A 263 15.05 12.11 9.20
C GLY A 263 14.06 12.87 8.29
N GLU A 264 12.92 12.24 7.96
CA GLU A 264 11.84 12.84 7.17
C GLU A 264 10.74 13.50 8.03
N ASP A 265 10.54 13.02 9.27
CA ASP A 265 9.48 13.49 10.18
C ASP A 265 9.85 14.76 10.97
N ASP A 266 11.15 15.09 11.10
CA ASP A 266 11.63 16.38 11.66
C ASP A 266 11.33 17.59 10.75
N ILE A 267 10.52 17.38 9.71
CA ILE A 267 10.01 18.38 8.80
C ILE A 267 8.60 18.81 9.30
N PRO A 268 8.42 20.03 9.84
CA PRO A 268 7.18 20.42 10.52
C PRO A 268 5.94 20.28 9.63
N HIS A 269 4.92 19.57 10.12
CA HIS A 269 3.58 19.59 9.55
C HIS A 269 2.86 20.89 9.93
N PRO A 270 2.16 21.57 9.01
CA PRO A 270 1.37 22.72 9.38
C PRO A 270 0.18 22.30 10.24
N VAL A 271 0.09 22.88 11.44
CA VAL A 271 -1.16 23.00 12.19
C VAL A 271 -2.15 23.75 11.31
N THR A 272 -3.30 23.16 11.03
CA THR A 272 -4.40 23.82 10.33
C THR A 272 -4.94 24.95 11.19
N THR A 273 -4.40 26.16 11.05
CA THR A 273 -5.03 27.38 11.56
C THR A 273 -5.99 27.90 10.51
N GLY A 274 -7.27 28.00 10.90
CA GLY A 274 -8.39 28.34 10.03
C GLY A 274 -8.26 29.68 9.32
N ASP A 275 -9.01 29.78 8.22
CA ASP A 275 -9.08 30.91 7.32
C ASP A 275 -9.29 32.25 8.05
N PRO A 276 -8.50 33.29 7.75
CA PRO A 276 -8.84 34.64 8.16
C PRO A 276 -10.03 35.11 7.33
N LYS A 277 -11.12 35.49 8.02
CA LYS A 277 -12.22 36.28 7.43
C LYS A 277 -11.64 37.53 6.78
N VAL A 278 -11.83 37.64 5.46
CA VAL A 278 -11.64 38.90 4.74
C VAL A 278 -12.73 39.86 5.18
N THR A 279 -12.32 40.97 5.80
CA THR A 279 -13.14 42.16 6.02
C THR A 279 -12.78 43.22 4.98
N ASP A 280 -13.85 43.91 4.55
CA ASP A 280 -13.98 45.01 3.58
C ASP A 280 -13.87 44.68 2.08
#